data_AF-A0A7J4MXV2-F1
#
_entry.id   AF-A0A7J4MXV2-F1
#
_cell.length_a   1.000
_cell.length_b   1.000
_cell.length_c   1.000
_cell.angle_alpha   90.00
_cell.angle_beta   90.00
_cell.angle_gamma   90.00
#
_symmetry.space_group_name_H-M   'P 1'
#
loop_
_entity.id
_entity.type
_entity.pdbx_description
1 polymer ?
#
loop_
_entity_poly.entity_id
_entity_poly.type
_entity_poly.pdbx_seq_one_letter_code
_entity_poly.pdbx_strand_id
1 'polypeptide(L)'
;MNYPRFAKKDYIGLNGVSRKQLIHPHFQKWQDWFLNEYEAPEDRVCVFLPCAAIKPYYNSPIHKLINSVLDEYLEEIHRVVISNAGVIPYEYCDKYPFDSYDWNPLAEDDSIQKEYYEVTKQRIEDYLSRHSYRAHISYLRTKSLSFRALRDACNNLKIKLHYSELNEEISSKKDTDLVLTYDENLERLSKLLEGLL
;
A
#
# COMPACT_ATOMS: atom_id res chain seq x y z
N MET A 1 10.34 -18.93 8.09
CA MET A 1 9.00 -18.55 7.60
C MET A 1 8.76 -19.15 6.23
N ASN A 2 7.59 -19.77 6.04
CA ASN A 2 7.13 -20.25 4.74
C ASN A 2 6.40 -19.11 4.05
N TYR A 3 6.97 -18.59 2.97
CA TYR A 3 6.32 -17.63 2.08
C TYR A 3 6.53 -18.06 0.63
N PRO A 4 5.76 -17.56 -0.35
CA PRO A 4 5.86 -17.97 -1.74
C PRO A 4 7.29 -17.84 -2.29
N ARG A 5 7.80 -18.95 -2.85
CA ARG A 5 9.05 -18.98 -3.61
C ARG A 5 8.77 -19.29 -5.07
N PHE A 6 9.63 -18.76 -5.93
CA PHE A 6 9.52 -18.85 -7.37
C PHE A 6 10.81 -19.42 -7.92
N ALA A 7 10.74 -20.62 -8.50
CA ALA A 7 11.90 -21.26 -9.15
C ALA A 7 12.36 -20.47 -10.37
N LYS A 8 11.41 -19.86 -11.09
CA LYS A 8 11.66 -18.95 -12.21
C LYS A 8 11.07 -17.59 -11.87
N LYS A 9 11.94 -16.59 -11.72
CA LYS A 9 11.55 -15.20 -11.53
C LYS A 9 11.41 -14.54 -12.89
N ASP A 10 10.29 -13.87 -13.12
CA ASP A 10 10.07 -13.04 -14.29
C ASP A 10 10.35 -11.59 -13.90
N TYR A 11 11.56 -11.10 -14.14
CA TYR A 11 11.92 -9.72 -13.83
C TYR A 11 11.47 -8.73 -14.90
N ILE A 12 11.26 -9.21 -16.12
CA ILE A 12 10.88 -8.38 -17.27
C ILE A 12 9.36 -8.18 -17.28
N GLY A 13 8.59 -9.26 -17.08
CA GLY A 13 7.14 -9.23 -17.10
C GLY A 13 6.49 -8.47 -15.94
N LEU A 14 7.24 -8.19 -14.87
CA LEU A 14 6.78 -7.35 -13.76
C LEU A 14 6.74 -5.85 -14.10
N ASN A 15 7.42 -5.44 -15.17
CA ASN A 15 7.57 -4.02 -15.51
C ASN A 15 6.58 -3.61 -16.60
N GLY A 16 6.00 -2.42 -16.44
CA GLY A 16 5.09 -1.83 -17.42
C GLY A 16 3.70 -1.55 -16.85
N VAL A 17 2.89 -0.89 -17.66
CA VAL A 17 1.58 -0.33 -17.25
C VAL A 17 0.49 -0.97 -18.10
N SER A 18 0.06 -2.16 -17.68
CA SER A 18 -1.05 -2.88 -18.32
C SER A 18 -1.73 -3.83 -17.34
N ARG A 19 -2.90 -4.37 -17.73
CA ARG A 19 -3.58 -5.44 -16.99
C ARG A 19 -2.63 -6.58 -16.63
N LYS A 20 -1.74 -6.99 -17.55
CA LYS A 20 -0.84 -8.14 -17.35
C LYS A 20 0.05 -7.97 -16.12
N GLN A 21 0.50 -6.75 -15.84
CA GLN A 21 1.28 -6.44 -14.64
C GLN A 21 0.38 -6.42 -13.39
N LEU A 22 -0.82 -5.83 -13.46
CA LEU A 22 -1.75 -5.82 -12.32
C LEU A 22 -2.09 -7.24 -11.83
N ILE A 23 -2.35 -8.16 -12.76
CA ILE A 23 -2.71 -9.55 -12.48
C ILE A 23 -1.54 -10.54 -12.69
N HIS A 24 -0.30 -10.07 -12.59
CA HIS A 24 0.86 -10.93 -12.81
C HIS A 24 0.81 -12.18 -11.90
N PRO A 25 1.04 -13.40 -12.41
CA PRO A 25 0.86 -14.63 -11.64
C PRO A 25 1.65 -14.69 -10.32
N HIS A 26 2.81 -14.02 -10.28
CA HIS A 26 3.61 -13.96 -9.06
C HIS A 26 3.00 -13.05 -8.00
N PHE A 27 2.36 -11.94 -8.39
CA PHE A 27 1.56 -11.14 -7.45
C PHE A 27 0.36 -11.94 -6.97
N GLN A 28 -0.37 -12.60 -7.88
CA GLN A 28 -1.54 -13.39 -7.52
C GLN A 28 -1.19 -14.47 -6.50
N LYS A 29 -0.09 -15.20 -6.70
CA LYS A 29 0.36 -16.22 -5.74
C LYS A 29 0.65 -15.64 -4.34
N TRP A 30 1.16 -14.42 -4.25
CA TRP A 30 1.33 -13.75 -2.96
C TRP A 30 0.02 -13.31 -2.35
N GLN A 31 -0.89 -12.73 -3.15
CA GLN A 31 -2.21 -12.34 -2.65
C GLN A 31 -2.97 -13.58 -2.14
N ASP A 32 -2.96 -14.69 -2.89
CA ASP A 32 -3.56 -15.95 -2.46
C ASP A 32 -2.92 -16.46 -1.16
N TRP A 33 -1.60 -16.36 -1.02
CA TRP A 33 -0.91 -16.75 0.21
C TRP A 33 -1.30 -15.83 1.39
N PHE A 34 -1.43 -14.53 1.17
CA PHE A 34 -1.89 -13.59 2.19
C PHE A 34 -3.31 -13.90 2.67
N LEU A 35 -4.16 -14.48 1.83
CA LEU A 35 -5.53 -14.86 2.20
C LEU A 35 -5.60 -16.21 2.93
N ASN A 36 -4.79 -17.18 2.50
CA ASN A 36 -4.95 -18.57 2.92
C ASN A 36 -4.01 -18.99 4.05
N GLU A 37 -2.80 -18.43 4.10
CA GLU A 37 -1.69 -18.97 4.90
C GLU A 37 -1.04 -17.93 5.83
N TYR A 38 -1.11 -16.64 5.46
CA TYR A 38 -0.59 -15.56 6.29
C TYR A 38 -1.51 -15.28 7.47
N GLU A 39 -0.91 -14.98 8.61
CA GLU A 39 -1.59 -14.49 9.80
C GLU A 39 -1.11 -13.06 10.07
N ALA A 40 -2.00 -12.09 9.87
CA ALA A 40 -1.73 -10.71 10.24
C ALA A 40 -1.62 -10.58 11.77
N PRO A 41 -0.80 -9.63 12.29
CA PRO A 41 -0.75 -9.39 13.72
C PRO A 41 -2.11 -8.92 14.26
N GLU A 42 -2.57 -9.58 15.31
CA GLU A 42 -3.83 -9.27 15.99
C GLU A 42 -3.70 -8.02 16.89
N ASP A 43 -4.84 -7.38 17.17
CA ASP A 43 -4.98 -6.22 18.08
C ASP A 43 -4.12 -4.98 17.73
N ARG A 44 -3.58 -4.93 16.51
CA ARG A 44 -2.83 -3.77 16.00
C ARG A 44 -3.71 -2.82 15.20
N VAL A 45 -3.25 -1.57 15.08
CA VAL A 45 -3.80 -0.60 14.13
C VAL A 45 -3.15 -0.82 12.76
N CYS A 46 -3.95 -1.10 11.74
CA CYS A 46 -3.46 -1.23 10.37
C CYS A 46 -3.23 0.16 9.76
N VAL A 47 -2.00 0.45 9.34
CA VAL A 47 -1.62 1.70 8.68
C VAL A 47 -1.34 1.42 7.21
N PHE A 48 -2.23 1.89 6.34
CA PHE A 48 -2.09 1.79 4.90
C PHE A 48 -1.17 2.87 4.35
N LEU A 49 -0.13 2.44 3.65
CA LEU A 49 0.94 3.26 3.10
C LEU A 49 0.95 3.22 1.58
N PRO A 50 1.44 4.28 0.91
CA PRO A 50 1.58 4.29 -0.54
C PRO A 50 2.80 3.45 -0.94
N CYS A 51 2.78 2.95 -2.18
CA CYS A 51 3.98 2.34 -2.76
C CYS A 51 5.09 3.38 -2.99
N ALA A 52 6.25 2.93 -3.45
CA ALA A 52 7.33 3.81 -3.87
C ALA A 52 8.03 3.28 -5.12
N ALA A 53 8.63 4.19 -5.90
CA ALA A 53 9.47 3.84 -7.04
C ALA A 53 10.67 2.98 -6.59
N ILE A 54 11.39 3.45 -5.56
CA ILE A 54 12.51 2.73 -4.95
C ILE A 54 11.98 1.58 -4.09
N LYS A 55 12.52 0.39 -4.34
CA LYS A 55 12.18 -0.86 -3.66
C LYS A 55 13.45 -1.52 -3.10
N PRO A 56 13.38 -2.29 -2.00
CA PRO A 56 12.23 -2.40 -1.09
C PRO A 56 11.83 -1.04 -0.50
N TYR A 57 10.57 -0.88 -0.09
CA TYR A 57 9.99 0.46 0.13
C TYR A 57 10.74 1.27 1.19
N TYR A 58 11.27 0.64 2.25
CA TYR A 58 12.06 1.31 3.30
C TYR A 58 13.35 1.97 2.79
N ASN A 59 13.83 1.66 1.58
CA ASN A 59 14.95 2.35 0.96
C ASN A 59 14.56 3.67 0.31
N SER A 60 13.27 3.90 0.04
CA SER A 60 12.75 5.15 -0.51
C SER A 60 12.94 6.31 0.48
N PRO A 61 13.43 7.49 0.04
CA PRO A 61 13.50 8.68 0.88
C PRO A 61 12.16 9.07 1.52
N ILE A 62 11.06 8.86 0.79
CA ILE A 62 9.70 9.14 1.29
C ILE A 62 9.37 8.20 2.45
N HIS A 63 9.58 6.90 2.27
CA HIS A 63 9.32 5.91 3.32
C HIS A 63 10.26 6.07 4.51
N LYS A 64 11.50 6.55 4.34
CA LYS A 64 12.37 6.86 5.48
C LYS A 64 11.77 7.92 6.39
N LEU A 65 11.17 8.96 5.82
CA LEU A 65 10.51 10.04 6.59
C LEU A 65 9.17 9.58 7.19
N ILE A 66 8.40 8.78 6.46
CA ILE A 66 7.19 8.15 7.02
C ILE A 66 7.57 7.24 8.20
N ASN A 67 8.58 6.38 8.02
CA ASN A 67 9.03 5.45 9.04
C ASN A 67 9.59 6.18 10.27
N SER A 68 10.25 7.34 10.13
CA SER A 68 10.68 8.09 11.31
C SER A 68 9.53 8.55 12.22
N VAL A 69 8.30 8.63 11.71
CA VAL A 69 7.08 8.85 12.52
C VAL A 69 6.53 7.53 13.05
N LEU A 70 6.51 6.49 12.22
CA LEU A 70 5.91 5.19 12.56
C LEU A 70 6.75 4.33 13.51
N ASP A 71 8.07 4.55 13.55
CA ASP A 71 9.02 3.70 14.28
C ASP A 71 8.82 3.78 15.81
N GLU A 72 8.18 4.86 16.31
CA GLU A 72 7.80 5.00 17.72
C GLU A 72 6.64 4.07 18.13
N TYR A 73 5.91 3.51 17.16
CA TYR A 73 4.65 2.79 17.37
C TYR A 73 4.65 1.35 16.81
N LEU A 74 5.83 0.78 16.55
CA LEU A 74 5.96 -0.50 15.82
C LEU A 74 5.32 -1.71 16.52
N GLU A 75 5.10 -1.65 17.82
CA GLU A 75 4.46 -2.73 18.56
C GLU A 75 2.93 -2.66 18.46
N GLU A 76 2.40 -1.46 18.25
CA GLU A 76 0.99 -1.16 18.24
C GLU A 76 0.39 -1.10 16.82
N ILE A 77 1.23 -0.94 15.80
CA ILE A 77 0.80 -0.83 14.40
C ILE A 77 1.21 -2.03 13.55
N HIS A 78 0.45 -2.23 12.48
CA HIS A 78 0.81 -3.07 11.35
C HIS A 78 0.86 -2.23 10.09
N ARG A 79 2.00 -2.19 9.41
CA ARG A 79 2.19 -1.41 8.17
C ARG A 79 1.81 -2.27 6.97
N VAL A 80 0.97 -1.73 6.09
CA VAL A 80 0.53 -2.40 4.86
C VAL A 80 0.63 -1.45 3.69
N VAL A 81 1.32 -1.82 2.61
CA VAL A 81 1.44 -1.01 1.41
C VAL A 81 0.35 -1.38 0.40
N ILE A 82 -0.28 -0.37 -0.19
CA ILE A 82 -1.18 -0.51 -1.34
C ILE A 82 -0.40 -0.14 -2.61
N SER A 83 -0.35 -1.05 -3.58
CA SER A 83 0.38 -0.88 -4.84
C SER A 83 -0.32 -1.57 -6.02
N ASN A 84 0.17 -1.37 -7.24
CA ASN A 84 -0.24 -2.16 -8.41
C ASN A 84 0.03 -3.67 -8.23
N ALA A 85 1.02 -4.03 -7.41
CA ALA A 85 1.34 -5.41 -7.06
C ALA A 85 0.35 -6.01 -6.02
N GLY A 86 -0.55 -5.20 -5.46
CA GLY A 86 -1.59 -5.61 -4.51
C GLY A 86 -1.43 -5.01 -3.11
N VAL A 87 -2.01 -5.70 -2.13
CA VAL A 87 -1.90 -5.40 -0.70
C VAL A 87 -0.69 -6.14 -0.15
N ILE A 88 0.25 -5.42 0.47
CA ILE A 88 1.57 -5.95 0.83
C ILE A 88 1.87 -5.62 2.30
N PRO A 89 1.79 -6.57 3.23
CA PRO A 89 2.33 -6.40 4.58
C PRO A 89 3.81 -6.03 4.51
N TYR A 90 4.20 -5.01 5.26
CA TYR A 90 5.48 -4.32 5.09
C TYR A 90 6.69 -5.23 5.30
N GLU A 91 6.57 -6.25 6.15
CA GLU A 91 7.60 -7.26 6.42
C GLU A 91 7.95 -8.14 5.21
N TYR A 92 7.14 -8.10 4.14
CA TYR A 92 7.42 -8.81 2.88
C TYR A 92 7.86 -7.88 1.74
N CYS A 93 7.99 -6.58 1.96
CA CYS A 93 8.33 -5.65 0.87
C CYS A 93 9.72 -5.88 0.26
N ASP A 94 10.60 -6.59 0.95
CA ASP A 94 11.94 -6.98 0.48
C ASP A 94 11.96 -8.32 -0.26
N LYS A 95 10.80 -8.96 -0.45
CA LYS A 95 10.70 -10.24 -1.13
C LYS A 95 10.29 -10.04 -2.59
N TYR A 96 10.84 -10.89 -3.44
CA TYR A 96 10.37 -11.01 -4.81
C TYR A 96 8.88 -11.45 -4.83
N PRO A 97 8.01 -10.77 -5.62
CA PRO A 97 8.31 -9.77 -6.65
C PRO A 97 8.22 -8.30 -6.20
N PHE A 98 7.90 -8.02 -4.94
CA PHE A 98 7.65 -6.68 -4.42
C PHE A 98 8.89 -5.78 -4.39
N ASP A 99 10.08 -6.37 -4.38
CA ASP A 99 11.36 -5.67 -4.46
C ASP A 99 11.77 -5.28 -5.90
N SER A 100 11.06 -5.78 -6.92
CA SER A 100 11.61 -5.88 -8.29
C SER A 100 10.74 -5.32 -9.42
N TYR A 101 9.49 -4.90 -9.13
CA TYR A 101 8.59 -4.43 -10.19
C TYR A 101 8.76 -2.93 -10.49
N ASP A 102 8.33 -2.51 -11.68
CA ASP A 102 8.23 -1.10 -12.06
C ASP A 102 6.87 -0.78 -12.68
N TRP A 103 6.23 0.25 -12.16
CA TRP A 103 4.93 0.74 -12.59
C TRP A 103 4.96 2.26 -12.53
N ASN A 104 4.71 2.91 -13.66
CA ASN A 104 4.74 4.36 -13.78
C ASN A 104 3.30 4.91 -13.93
N PRO A 105 2.74 5.55 -12.89
CA PRO A 105 1.37 6.08 -12.95
C PRO A 105 1.13 7.09 -14.07
N LEU A 106 2.17 7.78 -14.55
CA LEU A 106 2.06 8.75 -15.65
C LEU A 106 1.80 8.11 -17.02
N ALA A 107 2.00 6.79 -17.15
CA ALA A 107 1.72 6.04 -18.36
C ALA A 107 0.35 5.34 -18.35
N GLU A 108 -0.46 5.57 -17.30
CA GLU A 108 -1.82 5.04 -17.24
C GLU A 108 -2.76 5.85 -18.14
N ASP A 109 -3.54 5.15 -18.96
CA ASP A 109 -4.73 5.72 -19.60
C ASP A 109 -5.99 5.46 -18.74
N ASP A 110 -7.13 6.05 -19.11
CA ASP A 110 -8.40 5.89 -18.40
C ASP A 110 -8.81 4.42 -18.23
N SER A 111 -8.47 3.56 -19.22
CA SER A 111 -8.80 2.14 -19.14
C SER A 111 -7.95 1.44 -18.09
N ILE A 112 -6.64 1.71 -18.07
CA ILE A 112 -5.73 1.13 -17.07
C ILE A 112 -6.03 1.67 -15.68
N GLN A 113 -6.38 2.95 -15.54
CA GLN A 113 -6.80 3.52 -14.25
C GLN A 113 -8.02 2.80 -13.69
N LYS A 114 -9.02 2.53 -14.53
CA LYS A 114 -10.20 1.75 -14.14
C LYS A 114 -9.82 0.34 -13.70
N GLU A 115 -8.94 -0.32 -14.44
CA GLU A 115 -8.47 -1.66 -14.08
C GLU A 115 -7.66 -1.69 -12.78
N TYR A 116 -6.75 -0.74 -12.61
CA TYR A 116 -5.98 -0.56 -11.38
C TYR A 116 -6.93 -0.42 -10.19
N TYR A 117 -7.93 0.46 -10.32
CA TYR A 117 -8.93 0.67 -9.28
C TYR A 117 -9.69 -0.62 -8.93
N GLU A 118 -10.25 -1.32 -9.92
CA GLU A 118 -11.04 -2.54 -9.64
C GLU A 118 -10.19 -3.66 -9.03
N VAL A 119 -9.00 -3.92 -9.58
CA VAL A 119 -8.10 -4.96 -9.06
C VAL A 119 -7.62 -4.62 -7.64
N THR A 120 -7.26 -3.36 -7.39
CA THR A 120 -6.79 -2.92 -6.09
C THR A 120 -7.90 -2.99 -5.05
N LYS A 121 -9.11 -2.49 -5.38
CA LYS A 121 -10.27 -2.53 -4.49
C LYS A 121 -10.61 -3.98 -4.11
N GLN A 122 -10.68 -4.88 -5.09
CA GLN A 122 -10.97 -6.30 -4.83
C GLN A 122 -9.93 -6.92 -3.88
N ARG A 123 -8.63 -6.69 -4.11
CA ARG A 123 -7.57 -7.24 -3.24
C ARG A 123 -7.64 -6.68 -1.82
N ILE A 124 -8.02 -5.42 -1.66
CA ILE A 124 -8.23 -4.81 -0.34
C ILE A 124 -9.44 -5.45 0.36
N GLU A 125 -10.56 -5.63 -0.36
CA GLU A 125 -11.76 -6.29 0.18
C GLU A 125 -11.43 -7.72 0.62
N ASP A 126 -10.76 -8.49 -0.24
CA ASP A 126 -10.36 -9.87 0.07
C ASP A 126 -9.46 -9.90 1.31
N TYR A 127 -8.42 -9.06 1.36
CA TYR A 127 -7.48 -9.01 2.47
C TYR A 127 -8.18 -8.63 3.80
N LEU A 128 -9.01 -7.60 3.80
CA LEU A 128 -9.71 -7.13 5.01
C LEU A 128 -10.90 -8.01 5.41
N SER A 129 -11.43 -8.82 4.50
CA SER A 129 -12.40 -9.87 4.86
C SER A 129 -11.77 -11.00 5.67
N ARG A 130 -10.45 -11.20 5.51
CA ARG A 130 -9.69 -12.27 6.17
C ARG A 130 -9.02 -11.82 7.45
N HIS A 131 -8.50 -10.60 7.47
CA HIS A 131 -7.64 -10.06 8.53
C HIS A 131 -8.37 -8.99 9.33
N SER A 132 -8.39 -9.15 10.66
CA SER A 132 -9.01 -8.19 11.57
C SER A 132 -7.96 -7.32 12.25
N TYR A 133 -8.29 -6.04 12.45
CA TYR A 133 -7.46 -5.05 13.11
C TYR A 133 -8.29 -4.23 14.09
N ARG A 134 -7.65 -3.70 15.13
CA ARG A 134 -8.30 -2.83 16.13
C ARG A 134 -8.84 -1.55 15.48
N ALA A 135 -8.07 -0.97 14.56
CA ALA A 135 -8.46 0.18 13.75
C ALA A 135 -7.71 0.19 12.41
N HIS A 136 -8.17 1.04 11.49
CA HIS A 136 -7.62 1.18 10.14
C HIS A 136 -7.31 2.66 9.86
N ILE A 137 -6.07 2.97 9.55
CA ILE A 137 -5.58 4.32 9.19
C ILE A 137 -5.11 4.31 7.74
N SER A 138 -5.43 5.35 6.98
CA SER A 138 -4.84 5.60 5.68
C SER A 138 -3.89 6.80 5.72
N TYR A 139 -2.65 6.58 5.27
CA TYR A 139 -1.70 7.63 4.93
C TYR A 139 -1.43 7.64 3.42
N LEU A 140 -2.51 7.65 2.65
CA LEU A 140 -2.48 7.79 1.19
C LEU A 140 -2.90 9.21 0.82
N ARG A 141 -2.41 9.74 -0.31
CA ARG A 141 -2.99 10.93 -0.94
C ARG A 141 -4.48 10.72 -1.16
N THR A 142 -5.33 11.60 -0.65
CA THR A 142 -6.79 11.47 -0.74
C THR A 142 -7.30 11.59 -2.17
N LYS A 143 -6.53 12.20 -3.07
CA LYS A 143 -6.85 12.26 -4.52
C LYS A 143 -6.37 11.04 -5.31
N SER A 144 -5.67 10.09 -4.70
CA SER A 144 -5.15 8.91 -5.39
C SER A 144 -6.22 7.83 -5.66
N LEU A 145 -6.03 7.05 -6.73
CA LEU A 145 -6.86 5.87 -7.00
C LEU A 145 -6.74 4.82 -5.90
N SER A 146 -5.55 4.66 -5.31
CA SER A 146 -5.31 3.73 -4.20
C SER A 146 -6.13 4.10 -2.97
N PHE A 147 -6.19 5.39 -2.62
CA PHE A 147 -7.05 5.88 -1.53
C PHE A 147 -8.53 5.63 -1.83
N ARG A 148 -8.97 5.95 -3.05
CA ARG A 148 -10.35 5.70 -3.47
C ARG A 148 -10.72 4.22 -3.36
N ALA A 149 -9.85 3.34 -3.86
CA ALA A 149 -10.04 1.89 -3.76
C ALA A 149 -10.12 1.42 -2.30
N LEU A 150 -9.22 1.88 -1.44
CA LEU A 150 -9.22 1.56 -0.01
C LEU A 150 -10.50 2.04 0.69
N ARG A 151 -10.89 3.30 0.46
CA ARG A 151 -12.10 3.89 1.05
C ARG A 151 -13.35 3.12 0.63
N ASP A 152 -13.49 2.84 -0.66
CA ASP A 152 -14.68 2.19 -1.20
C ASP A 152 -14.74 0.71 -0.75
N ALA A 153 -13.59 0.01 -0.66
CA ALA A 153 -13.49 -1.32 -0.07
C ALA A 153 -13.89 -1.35 1.42
N CYS A 154 -13.35 -0.43 2.24
CA CYS A 154 -13.73 -0.31 3.65
C CYS A 154 -15.23 -0.02 3.81
N ASN A 155 -15.80 0.86 2.98
CA ASN A 155 -17.24 1.15 2.99
C ASN A 155 -18.08 -0.10 2.67
N ASN A 156 -17.69 -0.89 1.68
CA ASN A 156 -18.38 -2.13 1.32
C ASN A 156 -18.37 -3.15 2.46
N LEU A 157 -17.25 -3.22 3.20
CA LEU A 157 -17.08 -4.11 4.36
C LEU A 157 -17.61 -3.50 5.67
N LYS A 158 -18.14 -2.27 5.65
CA LYS A 158 -18.55 -1.51 6.84
C LYS A 158 -17.42 -1.33 7.87
N ILE A 159 -16.19 -1.24 7.39
CA ILE A 159 -14.99 -0.96 8.16
C ILE A 159 -14.81 0.55 8.26
N LYS A 160 -14.62 1.07 9.47
CA LYS A 160 -14.29 2.47 9.68
C LYS A 160 -12.83 2.73 9.30
N LEU A 161 -12.62 3.59 8.30
CA LEU A 161 -11.30 4.06 7.89
C LEU A 161 -11.03 5.46 8.46
N HIS A 162 -9.93 5.60 9.20
CA HIS A 162 -9.43 6.86 9.72
C HIS A 162 -8.41 7.46 8.77
N TYR A 163 -8.54 8.74 8.44
CA TYR A 163 -7.58 9.46 7.61
C TYR A 163 -7.72 10.96 7.85
N SER A 164 -6.71 11.72 7.43
CA SER A 164 -6.76 13.17 7.33
C SER A 164 -6.57 13.55 5.88
N GLU A 165 -7.25 14.60 5.43
CA GLU A 165 -6.89 15.22 4.15
C GLU A 165 -5.43 15.67 4.23
N LEU A 166 -4.66 15.43 3.19
CA LEU A 166 -3.26 15.85 3.12
C LEU A 166 -3.16 17.15 2.32
N ASN A 167 -2.18 17.99 2.64
CA ASN A 167 -1.78 19.02 1.70
C ASN A 167 -1.15 18.34 0.48
N GLU A 168 -1.83 18.41 -0.66
CA GLU A 168 -1.38 17.85 -1.94
C GLU A 168 -1.03 18.94 -2.96
N GLU A 169 -0.79 20.17 -2.51
CA GLU A 169 -0.31 21.25 -3.37
C GLU A 169 1.15 21.02 -3.75
N ILE A 170 1.39 20.88 -5.06
CA ILE A 170 2.74 20.62 -5.60
C ILE A 170 3.27 21.93 -6.18
N SER A 171 4.37 22.42 -5.62
CA SER A 171 5.11 23.54 -6.19
C SER A 171 5.87 23.10 -7.44
N SER A 172 5.17 22.92 -8.57
CA SER A 172 5.66 22.60 -9.94
C SER A 172 6.37 21.25 -10.14
N LYS A 173 6.06 20.55 -11.27
CA LYS A 173 6.74 19.40 -11.95
C LYS A 173 7.48 18.31 -11.14
N LYS A 174 7.34 18.27 -9.83
CA LYS A 174 7.97 17.28 -8.96
C LYS A 174 7.08 16.06 -8.78
N ASP A 175 7.68 14.96 -8.36
CA ASP A 175 6.99 13.74 -7.98
C ASP A 175 5.86 14.09 -6.98
N THR A 176 4.64 13.69 -7.35
CA THR A 176 3.43 13.98 -6.60
C THR A 176 3.46 13.30 -5.23
N ASP A 177 4.28 12.26 -5.03
CA ASP A 177 4.43 11.58 -3.74
C ASP A 177 5.28 12.39 -2.75
N LEU A 178 6.04 13.41 -3.18
CA LEU A 178 6.81 14.27 -2.24
C LEU A 178 5.93 15.02 -1.26
N VAL A 179 4.66 15.24 -1.58
CA VAL A 179 3.73 15.88 -0.63
C VAL A 179 3.56 15.04 0.63
N LEU A 180 3.75 13.71 0.56
CA LEU A 180 3.71 12.80 1.70
C LEU A 180 4.84 13.06 2.71
N THR A 181 5.86 13.83 2.33
CA THR A 181 6.98 14.17 3.21
C THR A 181 6.91 15.60 3.76
N TYR A 182 5.83 16.34 3.50
CA TYR A 182 5.65 17.65 4.11
C TYR A 182 5.45 17.51 5.62
N ASP A 183 6.10 18.37 6.41
CA ASP A 183 6.06 18.32 7.88
C ASP A 183 4.63 18.31 8.40
N GLU A 184 3.74 19.12 7.83
CA GLU A 184 2.32 19.17 8.23
C GLU A 184 1.57 17.86 7.95
N ASN A 185 1.95 17.10 6.91
CA ASN A 185 1.31 15.84 6.57
C ASN A 185 1.82 14.73 7.49
N LEU A 186 3.12 14.75 7.81
CA LEU A 186 3.72 13.86 8.82
C LEU A 186 3.14 14.14 10.22
N GLU A 187 2.90 15.40 10.59
CA GLU A 187 2.24 15.78 11.83
C GLU A 187 0.78 15.28 11.88
N ARG A 188 0.05 15.32 10.75
CA ARG A 188 -1.30 14.73 10.64
C ARG A 188 -1.27 13.22 10.87
N LEU A 189 -0.26 12.52 10.36
CA LEU A 189 -0.07 11.08 10.62
C LEU A 189 0.17 10.81 12.11
N SER A 190 1.06 11.57 12.76
CA SER A 190 1.31 11.45 14.21
C SER A 190 0.03 11.63 15.02
N LYS A 191 -0.73 12.70 14.75
CA LYS A 191 -1.99 12.99 15.45
C LYS A 191 -3.05 11.90 15.27
N LEU A 192 -3.12 11.27 14.09
CA LEU A 192 -4.01 10.13 13.86
C LEU A 192 -3.61 8.91 14.70
N LEU A 193 -2.32 8.64 14.83
CA LEU A 193 -1.79 7.54 15.64
C LEU A 193 -2.07 7.79 17.12
N GLU A 194 -1.69 8.96 17.63
CA GLU A 194 -1.92 9.36 19.03
C GLU A 194 -3.39 9.30 19.45
N GLY A 195 -4.32 9.57 18.51
CA GLY A 195 -5.76 9.50 18.79
C GLY A 195 -6.35 8.09 18.78
N LEU A 196 -5.60 7.07 18.35
CA LEU A 196 -6.09 5.70 18.15
C LEU A 196 -5.32 4.64 18.91
N LEU A 197 -4.07 4.91 19.28
CA LEU A 197 -3.23 3.99 20.03
C LEU A 197 -3.59 4.04 21.51
#